data_AF-A0A174IDN1-F1
#
_entry.id   AF-A0A174IDN1-F1
#
_cell.length_a   1.000
_cell.length_b   1.000
_cell.length_c   1.000
_cell.angle_alpha   90.00
_cell.angle_beta   90.00
_cell.angle_gamma   90.00
#
_symmetry.space_group_name_H-M   'P 1'
#
loop_
_entity.id
_entity.type
_entity.pdbx_description
1 polymer ?
#
loop_
_entity_poly.entity_id
_entity_poly.type
_entity_poly.pdbx_seq_one_letter_code
_entity_poly.pdbx_strand_id
1 'polypeptide(L)'
;MAKSMTVGKRENEKKRIAKREEKLKKKENKKLSGSSNSFEDMIAYVDENGRITSTPPTENVRKEEINPDEIVIATPKKEDEEPTILRGRVEFFNESRGFGFIKDLSGVEKYFFHVNNVVGNIAENNIVTFDLERGVKGMNAVNISLENKSKPENLAQTESV
;
A
#
# COMPACT_ATOMS: atom_id res chain seq x y z
N MET A 1 -33.44 -34.60 62.09
CA MET A 1 -33.03 -35.78 61.29
C MET A 1 -33.20 -35.43 59.82
N ALA A 2 -32.10 -35.19 59.08
CA ALA A 2 -32.15 -34.79 57.68
C ALA A 2 -32.41 -36.01 56.79
N LYS A 3 -33.50 -36.00 56.00
CA LYS A 3 -33.79 -37.05 55.01
C LYS A 3 -32.77 -36.91 53.86
N SER A 4 -31.91 -37.92 53.68
CA SER A 4 -31.00 -37.98 52.53
C SER A 4 -31.82 -38.17 51.24
N MET A 5 -31.83 -37.15 50.40
CA MET A 5 -32.51 -37.20 49.10
C MET A 5 -31.58 -37.84 48.08
N THR A 6 -32.05 -38.89 47.43
CA THR A 6 -31.31 -39.60 46.37
C THR A 6 -30.98 -38.66 45.21
N VAL A 7 -29.82 -38.87 44.57
CA VAL A 7 -29.29 -38.00 43.49
C VAL A 7 -30.31 -37.78 42.36
N GLY A 8 -31.09 -38.81 42.00
CA GLY A 8 -32.14 -38.72 40.99
C GLY A 8 -33.32 -37.79 41.34
N LYS A 9 -33.65 -37.60 42.62
CA LYS A 9 -34.69 -36.65 43.05
C LYS A 9 -34.21 -35.20 42.96
N ARG A 10 -32.93 -34.95 43.29
CA ARG A 10 -32.29 -33.63 43.21
C ARG A 10 -32.12 -33.15 41.77
N GLU A 11 -31.81 -34.05 40.84
CA GLU A 11 -31.65 -33.71 39.42
C GLU A 11 -32.99 -33.28 38.77
N ASN A 12 -34.08 -33.98 39.07
CA ASN A 12 -35.39 -33.65 38.51
C ASN A 12 -35.95 -32.33 39.06
N GLU A 13 -35.65 -32.00 40.31
CA GLU A 13 -36.02 -30.72 40.92
C GLU A 13 -35.24 -29.56 40.28
N LYS A 14 -33.93 -29.75 40.02
CA LYS A 14 -33.10 -28.79 39.27
C LYS A 14 -33.62 -28.53 37.86
N LYS A 15 -34.06 -29.56 37.12
CA LYS A 15 -34.68 -29.42 35.80
C LYS A 15 -36.00 -28.63 35.85
N ARG A 16 -36.83 -28.82 36.89
CA ARG A 16 -38.07 -28.04 37.07
C ARG A 16 -37.79 -26.57 37.42
N ILE A 17 -36.76 -26.28 38.21
CA ILE A 17 -36.35 -24.92 38.57
C ILE A 17 -35.80 -24.19 37.34
N ALA A 18 -34.90 -24.83 36.58
CA ALA A 18 -34.34 -24.27 35.35
C ALA A 18 -35.43 -23.95 34.31
N LYS A 19 -36.40 -24.86 34.11
CA LYS A 19 -37.54 -24.64 33.19
C LYS A 19 -38.46 -23.51 33.65
N ARG A 20 -38.51 -23.20 34.95
CA ARG A 20 -39.30 -22.09 35.52
C ARG A 20 -38.54 -20.76 35.36
N GLU A 21 -37.23 -20.74 35.60
CA GLU A 21 -36.37 -19.57 35.39
C GLU A 21 -36.29 -19.17 33.92
N GLU A 22 -36.17 -20.12 33.00
CA GLU A 22 -36.16 -19.84 31.55
C GLU A 22 -37.48 -19.21 31.10
N LYS A 23 -38.62 -19.71 31.60
CA LYS A 23 -39.94 -19.12 31.32
C LYS A 23 -40.09 -17.72 31.89
N LEU A 24 -39.50 -17.45 33.06
CA LEU A 24 -39.48 -16.11 33.66
C LEU A 24 -38.62 -15.16 32.83
N LYS A 25 -37.42 -15.57 32.42
CA LYS A 25 -36.56 -14.79 31.51
C LYS A 25 -37.22 -14.53 30.16
N LYS A 26 -37.96 -15.50 29.60
CA LYS A 26 -38.72 -15.29 28.36
C LYS A 26 -39.91 -14.34 28.56
N LYS A 27 -40.54 -14.33 29.75
CA LYS A 27 -41.59 -13.38 30.12
C LYS A 27 -41.03 -11.98 30.37
N GLU A 28 -39.87 -11.88 30.99
CA GLU A 28 -39.13 -10.63 31.21
C GLU A 28 -38.63 -10.05 29.89
N ASN A 29 -38.06 -10.86 29.01
CA ASN A 29 -37.73 -10.46 27.64
C ASN A 29 -38.97 -10.09 26.82
N LYS A 30 -40.12 -10.73 27.06
CA LYS A 30 -41.42 -10.31 26.49
C LYS A 30 -42.00 -9.03 27.09
N LYS A 31 -41.60 -8.67 28.31
CA LYS A 31 -41.96 -7.40 28.99
C LYS A 31 -41.01 -6.28 28.60
N LEU A 32 -39.73 -6.57 28.40
CA LEU A 32 -38.73 -5.70 27.78
C LEU A 32 -39.06 -5.49 26.29
N SER A 33 -39.63 -6.51 25.62
CA SER A 33 -40.25 -6.39 24.30
C SER A 33 -41.75 -6.07 24.39
N GLY A 34 -42.22 -5.60 25.54
CA GLY A 34 -43.63 -5.48 25.88
C GLY A 34 -44.15 -4.06 25.64
N SER A 35 -44.94 -3.92 24.57
CA SER A 35 -45.82 -2.79 24.25
C SER A 35 -45.19 -1.58 23.56
N SER A 36 -44.53 -1.80 22.42
CA SER A 36 -44.09 -0.73 21.50
C SER A 36 -45.26 -0.17 20.66
N ASN A 37 -46.24 0.47 21.31
CA ASN A 37 -47.22 1.33 20.63
C ASN A 37 -46.90 2.83 20.84
N SER A 38 -45.75 3.16 21.43
CA SER A 38 -45.30 4.55 21.58
C SER A 38 -44.51 4.95 20.33
N PHE A 39 -44.96 6.02 19.66
CA PHE A 39 -44.33 6.63 18.47
C PHE A 39 -42.82 6.89 18.65
N GLU A 40 -42.39 7.16 19.89
CA GLU A 40 -41.00 7.41 20.26
C GLU A 40 -40.09 6.18 20.09
N ASP A 41 -40.60 4.95 20.28
CA ASP A 41 -39.81 3.72 20.11
C ASP A 41 -39.61 3.33 18.64
N MET A 42 -40.34 3.97 17.71
CA MET A 42 -40.23 3.73 16.27
C MET A 42 -39.24 4.68 15.60
N ILE A 43 -38.83 5.76 16.28
CA ILE A 43 -37.90 6.74 15.74
C ILE A 43 -36.48 6.36 16.17
N ALA A 44 -35.63 6.07 15.19
CA ALA A 44 -34.20 5.87 15.39
C ALA A 44 -33.45 7.00 14.69
N TYR A 45 -32.55 7.68 15.42
CA TYR A 45 -31.71 8.73 14.85
C TYR A 45 -30.44 8.11 14.27
N VAL A 46 -29.99 8.61 13.12
CA VAL A 46 -28.76 8.15 12.46
C VAL A 46 -27.65 9.15 12.80
N ASP A 47 -26.57 8.66 13.39
CA ASP A 47 -25.38 9.48 13.65
C ASP A 47 -24.54 9.66 12.36
N GLU A 48 -23.52 10.53 12.43
CA GLU A 48 -22.60 10.84 11.32
C GLU A 48 -21.84 9.61 10.80
N ASN A 49 -21.83 8.51 11.55
CA ASN A 49 -21.18 7.25 11.23
C ASN A 49 -22.19 6.18 10.74
N GLY A 50 -23.43 6.56 10.47
CA GLY A 50 -24.48 5.66 10.00
C GLY A 50 -25.01 4.69 11.05
N ARG A 51 -24.74 4.92 12.34
CA ARG A 51 -25.22 4.09 13.45
C ARG A 51 -26.53 4.65 14.01
N ILE A 52 -27.44 3.74 14.30
CA ILE A 52 -28.71 4.04 14.96
C ILE A 52 -28.46 4.35 16.43
N THR A 53 -28.75 5.59 16.82
CA THR A 53 -28.61 6.12 18.18
C THR A 53 -29.98 6.56 18.70
N SER A 54 -30.18 6.43 20.02
CA SER A 54 -31.43 6.82 20.68
C SER A 54 -31.47 8.31 21.02
N THR A 55 -30.37 9.04 20.81
CA THR A 55 -30.21 10.44 21.19
C THR A 55 -30.40 11.33 19.96
N PRO A 56 -31.32 12.32 19.98
CA PRO A 56 -31.51 13.22 18.87
C PRO A 56 -30.22 13.99 18.57
N PRO A 57 -29.92 14.29 17.28
CA PRO A 57 -28.77 15.09 16.93
C PRO A 57 -28.83 16.45 17.62
N THR A 58 -27.88 16.75 18.49
CA THR A 58 -27.75 18.09 19.07
C THR A 58 -27.24 19.04 17.99
N GLU A 59 -27.87 20.21 17.80
CA GLU A 59 -27.61 21.19 16.73
C GLU A 59 -26.18 21.76 16.66
N ASN A 60 -25.32 21.43 17.62
CA ASN A 60 -23.93 21.88 17.68
C ASN A 60 -22.94 20.71 17.54
N VAL A 61 -23.07 19.92 16.49
CA VAL A 61 -21.93 19.10 16.07
C VAL A 61 -20.88 20.05 15.53
N ARG A 62 -19.75 20.15 16.24
CA ARG A 62 -18.58 20.90 15.80
C ARG A 62 -18.13 20.31 14.48
N LYS A 63 -18.55 20.92 13.37
CA LYS A 63 -18.00 20.61 12.05
C LYS A 63 -16.52 20.92 12.14
N GLU A 64 -15.69 19.90 11.98
CA GLU A 64 -14.26 20.09 11.88
C GLU A 64 -14.02 21.00 10.67
N GLU A 65 -13.51 22.21 10.95
CA GLU A 65 -13.16 23.19 9.93
C GLU A 65 -11.92 22.66 9.21
N ILE A 66 -12.13 21.91 8.12
CA ILE A 66 -11.05 21.47 7.24
C ILE A 66 -10.61 22.70 6.44
N ASN A 67 -9.37 23.14 6.63
CA ASN A 67 -8.80 24.25 5.87
C ASN A 67 -8.72 23.84 4.39
N PRO A 68 -9.32 24.60 3.46
CA PRO A 68 -9.34 24.24 2.04
C PRO A 68 -7.93 24.25 1.41
N ASP A 69 -6.99 24.98 2.00
CA ASP A 69 -5.61 25.10 1.53
C ASP A 69 -4.77 23.83 1.79
N GLU A 70 -5.16 22.97 2.75
CA GLU A 70 -4.48 21.70 3.03
C GLU A 70 -4.96 20.55 2.12
N ILE A 71 -6.07 20.74 1.40
CA ILE A 71 -6.59 19.73 0.48
C ILE A 71 -5.73 19.76 -0.80
N VAL A 72 -4.67 18.95 -0.82
CA VAL A 72 -3.81 18.77 -1.99
C VAL A 72 -4.57 17.95 -3.04
N ILE A 73 -5.35 18.63 -3.89
CA ILE A 73 -6.18 18.02 -4.95
C ILE A 73 -5.32 17.41 -6.07
N ALA A 74 -4.07 17.85 -6.22
CA ALA A 74 -3.17 17.35 -7.24
C ALA A 74 -2.35 16.16 -6.72
N THR A 75 -2.27 15.08 -7.50
CA THR A 75 -1.23 14.07 -7.32
C THR A 75 0.12 14.78 -7.21
N PRO A 76 0.93 14.54 -6.15
CA PRO A 76 2.25 15.13 -6.08
C PRO A 76 2.98 14.77 -7.37
N LYS A 77 3.47 15.78 -8.10
CA LYS A 77 4.33 15.54 -9.25
C LYS A 77 5.47 14.69 -8.73
N LYS A 78 5.58 13.46 -9.25
CA LYS A 78 6.67 12.57 -8.92
C LYS A 78 7.95 13.34 -9.22
N GLU A 79 8.75 13.59 -8.19
CA GLU A 79 10.07 14.19 -8.34
C GLU A 79 10.81 13.36 -9.40
N ASP A 80 11.32 14.04 -10.43
CA ASP A 80 12.14 13.40 -11.46
C ASP A 80 13.39 12.88 -10.75
N GLU A 81 13.35 11.61 -10.34
CA GLU A 81 14.47 10.91 -9.73
C GLU A 81 15.70 11.14 -10.63
N GLU A 82 16.70 11.84 -10.10
CA GLU A 82 17.90 12.18 -10.86
C GLU A 82 18.46 10.93 -11.53
N PRO A 83 18.82 10.99 -12.83
CA PRO A 83 19.29 9.80 -13.54
C PRO A 83 20.57 9.31 -12.87
N THR A 84 20.46 8.17 -12.20
CA THR A 84 21.60 7.50 -11.60
C THR A 84 22.41 6.84 -12.69
N ILE A 85 23.65 7.29 -12.88
CA ILE A 85 24.60 6.65 -13.80
C ILE A 85 24.97 5.29 -13.20
N LEU A 86 24.53 4.21 -13.84
CA LEU A 86 24.82 2.84 -13.44
C LEU A 86 26.00 2.29 -14.23
N ARG A 87 26.57 1.18 -13.73
CA ARG A 87 27.70 0.49 -14.35
C ARG A 87 27.33 -0.96 -14.59
N GLY A 88 27.62 -1.46 -15.78
CA GLY A 88 27.23 -2.80 -16.19
C GLY A 88 28.21 -3.41 -17.18
N ARG A 89 28.04 -4.70 -17.40
CA ARG A 89 28.76 -5.46 -18.41
C ARG A 89 27.83 -5.79 -19.57
N VAL A 90 28.30 -5.56 -20.80
CA VAL A 90 27.58 -5.96 -22.01
C VAL A 90 27.56 -7.50 -22.07
N GLU A 91 26.38 -8.10 -21.96
CA GLU A 91 26.22 -9.56 -21.98
C GLU A 91 26.06 -10.08 -23.41
N PHE A 92 25.30 -9.36 -24.23
CA PHE A 92 25.03 -9.74 -25.61
C PHE A 92 24.92 -8.49 -26.48
N PHE A 93 25.55 -8.51 -27.65
CA PHE A 93 25.42 -7.42 -28.62
C PHE A 93 25.38 -7.99 -30.04
N ASN A 94 24.31 -7.66 -30.77
CA ASN A 94 24.17 -8.02 -32.17
C ASN A 94 24.43 -6.81 -33.05
N GLU A 95 25.62 -6.73 -33.64
CA GLU A 95 26.02 -5.64 -34.55
C GLU A 95 25.10 -5.53 -35.77
N SER A 96 24.70 -6.66 -36.37
CA SER A 96 23.87 -6.68 -37.58
C SER A 96 22.47 -6.11 -37.36
N ARG A 97 21.91 -6.28 -36.16
CA ARG A 97 20.57 -5.78 -35.80
C ARG A 97 20.61 -4.53 -34.90
N GLY A 98 21.79 -4.14 -34.40
CA GLY A 98 21.99 -2.92 -33.62
C GLY A 98 21.34 -2.92 -32.24
N PHE A 99 21.18 -4.08 -31.59
CA PHE A 99 20.64 -4.15 -30.23
C PHE A 99 21.45 -5.07 -29.33
N GLY A 100 21.33 -4.88 -28.02
CA GLY A 100 22.00 -5.73 -27.05
C GLY A 100 21.38 -5.63 -25.65
N PHE A 101 22.06 -6.29 -24.71
CA PHE A 101 21.71 -6.30 -23.29
C PHE A 101 22.92 -5.99 -22.42
N ILE A 102 22.73 -5.11 -21.44
CA ILE A 102 23.70 -4.82 -20.39
C ILE A 102 23.19 -5.43 -19.10
N LYS A 103 24.05 -6.21 -18.45
CA LYS A 103 23.80 -6.71 -17.10
C LYS A 103 24.41 -5.73 -16.10
N ASP A 104 23.62 -5.29 -15.14
CA ASP A 104 24.11 -4.44 -14.05
C ASP A 104 25.20 -5.18 -13.24
N LEU A 105 26.20 -4.45 -12.74
CA LEU A 105 27.20 -4.99 -11.83
C LEU A 105 26.64 -5.09 -10.40
N SER A 106 25.76 -4.16 -10.02
CA SER A 106 25.16 -4.10 -8.70
C SER A 106 23.97 -5.05 -8.55
N GLY A 107 23.36 -5.46 -9.67
CA GLY A 107 22.14 -6.27 -9.70
C GLY A 107 22.24 -7.52 -10.55
N VAL A 108 21.10 -8.22 -10.67
CA VAL A 108 20.90 -9.34 -11.61
C VAL A 108 20.05 -8.90 -12.80
N GLU A 109 19.57 -7.67 -12.78
CA GLU A 109 18.72 -7.10 -13.82
C GLU A 109 19.52 -6.87 -15.11
N LYS A 110 18.82 -7.01 -16.23
CA LYS A 110 19.35 -6.83 -17.57
C LYS A 110 18.57 -5.71 -18.23
N TYR A 111 19.29 -4.75 -18.77
CA TYR A 111 18.72 -3.61 -19.45
C TYR A 111 18.94 -3.74 -20.95
N PHE A 112 17.88 -3.46 -21.70
CA PHE A 112 17.93 -3.42 -23.15
C PHE A 112 18.61 -2.13 -23.61
N PHE A 113 19.34 -2.19 -24.73
CA PHE A 113 19.84 -0.98 -25.39
C PHE A 113 19.85 -1.12 -26.92
N HIS A 114 19.87 0.03 -27.60
CA HIS A 114 20.01 0.14 -29.04
C HIS A 114 21.33 0.82 -29.40
N VAL A 115 21.91 0.51 -30.56
CA VAL A 115 23.18 1.09 -31.05
C VAL A 115 23.16 2.62 -31.12
N ASN A 116 21.98 3.21 -31.35
CA ASN A 116 21.78 4.68 -31.37
C ASN A 116 22.08 5.34 -30.02
N ASN A 117 21.95 4.60 -28.92
CA ASN A 117 22.16 5.09 -27.57
C ASN A 117 23.59 4.87 -27.08
N VAL A 118 24.46 4.30 -27.93
CA VAL A 118 25.84 3.97 -27.59
C VAL A 118 26.77 5.05 -28.12
N VAL A 119 27.57 5.64 -27.23
CA VAL A 119 28.58 6.64 -27.56
C VAL A 119 29.90 5.93 -27.87
N GLY A 120 29.96 5.31 -29.06
CA GLY A 120 31.15 4.63 -29.58
C GLY A 120 30.90 3.16 -29.95
N ASN A 121 31.98 2.43 -30.22
CA ASN A 121 31.90 0.99 -30.49
C ASN A 121 32.03 0.21 -29.19
N ILE A 122 31.06 -0.64 -28.90
CA ILE A 122 31.09 -1.56 -27.76
C ILE A 122 31.17 -2.99 -28.28
N ALA A 123 31.85 -3.85 -27.52
CA ALA A 123 31.91 -5.29 -27.77
C ALA A 123 31.29 -6.04 -26.61
N GLU A 124 30.99 -7.32 -26.82
CA GLU A 124 30.58 -8.23 -25.75
C GLU A 124 31.62 -8.23 -24.63
N ASN A 125 31.16 -8.33 -23.37
CA ASN A 125 31.95 -8.32 -22.15
C ASN A 125 32.60 -6.99 -21.73
N ASN A 126 32.42 -5.91 -22.47
CA ASN A 126 32.93 -4.60 -22.05
C ASN A 126 32.16 -4.07 -20.83
N ILE A 127 32.88 -3.35 -19.96
CA ILE A 127 32.30 -2.61 -18.84
C ILE A 127 31.93 -1.21 -19.33
N VAL A 128 30.67 -0.83 -19.11
CA VAL A 128 30.07 0.40 -19.58
C VAL A 128 29.33 1.13 -18.47
N THR A 129 29.33 2.45 -18.55
CA THR A 129 28.45 3.33 -17.76
C THR A 129 27.23 3.68 -18.60
N PHE A 130 26.04 3.66 -18.03
CA PHE A 130 24.80 3.96 -18.73
C PHE A 130 23.76 4.54 -17.78
N ASP A 131 22.82 5.29 -18.35
CA ASP A 131 21.66 5.83 -17.64
C ASP A 131 20.43 4.98 -17.94
N LEU A 132 19.47 4.94 -17.01
CA LEU A 132 18.21 4.24 -17.20
C LEU A 132 17.08 5.19 -17.55
N GLU A 133 16.35 4.87 -18.61
CA GLU A 133 15.16 5.59 -19.04
C GLU A 133 13.96 4.64 -19.13
N ARG A 134 12.76 5.13 -18.82
CA ARG A 134 11.53 4.34 -18.99
C ARG A 134 11.08 4.36 -20.45
N GLY A 135 11.30 3.26 -21.15
CA GLY A 135 10.84 3.05 -22.53
C GLY A 135 9.54 2.26 -22.63
N VAL A 136 9.03 2.13 -23.87
CA VAL A 136 7.82 1.36 -24.21
C VAL A 136 7.88 -0.12 -23.85
N LYS A 137 9.09 -0.70 -23.72
CA LYS A 137 9.32 -2.12 -23.40
C LYS A 137 9.93 -2.35 -22.01
N GLY A 138 9.93 -1.34 -21.14
CA GLY A 138 10.55 -1.37 -19.82
C GLY A 138 11.74 -0.43 -19.70
N MET A 139 12.61 -0.67 -18.73
CA MET A 139 13.85 0.10 -18.57
C MET A 139 14.78 -0.07 -19.77
N ASN A 140 15.18 1.03 -20.38
CA ASN A 140 16.12 1.11 -21.49
C ASN A 140 17.40 1.80 -21.02
N ALA A 141 18.55 1.31 -21.45
CA ALA A 141 19.82 1.96 -21.20
C ALA A 141 20.09 3.03 -22.29
N VAL A 142 20.43 4.23 -21.83
CA VAL A 142 20.78 5.39 -22.67
C VAL A 142 22.17 5.93 -22.31
N ASN A 143 22.77 6.71 -23.20
CA ASN A 143 24.11 7.31 -23.03
C ASN A 143 25.22 6.32 -22.66
N ILE A 144 25.27 5.17 -23.32
CA ILE A 144 26.22 4.11 -22.98
C ILE A 144 27.64 4.56 -23.37
N SER A 145 28.54 4.62 -22.38
CA SER A 145 29.95 4.91 -22.58
C SER A 145 30.83 3.82 -22.01
N LEU A 146 31.94 3.52 -22.69
CA LEU A 146 32.97 2.64 -22.15
C LEU A 146 33.65 3.31 -20.95
N GLU A 147 33.76 2.60 -19.82
CA GLU A 147 34.46 3.12 -18.63
C GLU A 147 35.95 3.38 -18.91
N ASN A 148 36.50 2.76 -19.97
CA ASN A 148 37.89 2.89 -20.39
C ASN A 148 38.20 4.21 -21.14
N LYS A 149 37.63 5.33 -20.71
CA LYS A 149 38.13 6.66 -21.12
C LYS A 149 39.06 7.21 -20.04
N SER A 150 40.34 6.94 -20.29
CA SER A 150 41.51 7.72 -19.92
C SER A 150 41.20 9.14 -19.42
N LYS A 151 41.66 9.41 -18.21
CA LYS A 151 42.02 10.74 -17.66
C LYS A 151 42.33 11.76 -18.78
N PRO A 152 41.64 12.91 -18.87
CA PRO A 152 42.13 13.98 -19.70
C PRO A 152 43.28 14.65 -18.93
N GLU A 153 44.53 14.31 -19.27
CA GLU A 153 45.64 15.22 -19.06
C GLU A 153 45.45 16.43 -19.98
N ASN A 154 44.77 17.45 -19.47
CA ASN A 154 44.90 18.82 -19.96
C ASN A 154 45.05 19.71 -18.73
N LEU A 155 46.28 19.80 -18.22
CA LEU A 155 46.69 20.85 -17.30
C LEU A 155 47.66 21.79 -18.04
N ALA A 156 47.13 22.96 -18.35
CA ALA A 156 47.75 24.23 -18.73
C ALA A 156 49.28 24.33 -18.84
N GLN A 157 49.75 24.89 -19.97
CA GLN A 157 50.70 26.03 -20.02
C GLN A 157 50.28 26.92 -21.21
N THR A 158 49.47 27.96 -21.00
CA THR A 158 49.87 29.40 -20.84
C THR A 158 50.50 29.98 -22.11
N GLU A 159 49.73 30.76 -22.88
CA GLU A 159 49.78 32.24 -22.88
C GLU A 159 51.10 32.83 -23.39
N SER A 160 51.00 33.47 -24.56
CA SER A 160 51.71 34.68 -25.01
C SER A 160 53.12 34.97 -24.50
N VAL A 161 54.09 34.99 -25.41
CA VAL A 161 54.92 36.18 -25.74
C VAL A 161 55.29 36.10 -27.22
#